data_AF-A0A1V6DWM5-F1
#
_entry.id   AF-A0A1V6DWM5-F1
#
_cell.length_a   1.000
_cell.length_b   1.000
_cell.length_c   1.000
_cell.angle_alpha   90.00
_cell.angle_beta   90.00
_cell.angle_gamma   90.00
#
_symmetry.space_group_name_H-M   'P 1'
#
loop_
_entity.id
_entity.type
_entity.pdbx_description
1 polymer ?
#
loop_
_entity_poly.entity_id
_entity_poly.type
_entity_poly.pdbx_seq_one_letter_code
_entity_poly.pdbx_strand_id
1 'polypeptide(L)'
;MAVVNINSTDVAAILASGATLVAPGHAVHVFVGTVESASGDSTGSTYRLATVPSNFIPTKLDLAWDALGGTCAADVGVYESSTGAVIDADEFASAVSLASAGAWTSELEEAGAADIAKIGQPMWERMGLTAQPVPGKSYDIVATLTADSAAAGTLAMRLTGYYAN
;
A
#
# COMPACT_ATOMS: atom_id res chain seq x y z
N MET A 1 -0.52 24.39 -32.61
CA MET A 1 -0.76 23.26 -31.68
C MET A 1 -1.94 22.47 -32.19
N ALA A 2 -1.81 21.16 -32.34
CA ALA A 2 -2.95 20.29 -32.61
C ALA A 2 -3.73 20.06 -31.31
N VAL A 3 -5.06 20.02 -31.40
CA VAL A 3 -5.90 19.56 -30.29
C VAL A 3 -5.75 18.05 -30.20
N VAL A 4 -5.49 17.53 -29.00
CA VAL A 4 -5.34 16.08 -28.76
C VAL A 4 -6.43 15.62 -27.79
N ASN A 5 -7.10 14.54 -28.15
CA ASN A 5 -8.04 13.83 -27.28
C ASN A 5 -7.45 12.46 -26.94
N ILE A 6 -7.26 12.17 -25.66
CA ILE A 6 -6.69 10.91 -25.15
C ILE A 6 -7.64 10.36 -24.10
N ASN A 7 -7.94 9.07 -24.18
CA ASN A 7 -8.76 8.36 -23.19
C ASN A 7 -7.87 7.74 -22.11
N SER A 8 -8.36 7.67 -20.87
CA SER A 8 -7.79 6.79 -19.85
C SER A 8 -8.03 5.32 -20.22
N THR A 9 -7.30 4.41 -19.57
CA THR A 9 -7.45 2.96 -19.79
C THR A 9 -8.88 2.49 -19.52
N ASP A 10 -9.52 3.01 -18.46
CA ASP A 10 -10.91 2.71 -18.11
C ASP A 10 -11.89 3.16 -19.20
N VAL A 11 -11.77 4.42 -19.67
CA VAL A 11 -12.62 4.95 -20.74
C VAL A 11 -12.40 4.17 -22.04
N ALA A 12 -11.16 3.85 -22.38
CA ALA A 12 -10.83 3.04 -23.56
C ALA A 12 -11.45 1.63 -23.46
N ALA A 13 -11.40 1.00 -22.29
CA ALA A 13 -12.00 -0.32 -22.06
C ALA A 13 -13.52 -0.31 -22.18
N ILE A 14 -14.20 0.69 -21.61
CA ILE A 14 -15.66 0.84 -21.72
C ILE A 14 -16.07 1.06 -23.18
N LEU A 15 -15.39 1.97 -23.89
CA LEU A 15 -15.67 2.22 -25.31
C LEU A 15 -15.45 0.98 -26.16
N ALA A 16 -14.40 0.20 -25.90
CA ALA A 16 -14.13 -1.06 -26.59
C ALA A 16 -15.18 -2.13 -26.29
N SER A 17 -15.72 -2.16 -25.07
CA SER A 17 -16.76 -3.12 -24.67
C SER A 17 -18.12 -2.86 -25.32
N GLY A 18 -18.36 -1.62 -25.79
CA GLY A 18 -19.67 -1.20 -26.31
C GLY A 18 -20.79 -1.20 -25.26
N ALA A 19 -20.47 -1.33 -23.97
CA ALA A 19 -21.44 -1.46 -22.89
C ALA A 19 -22.02 -0.11 -22.48
N THR A 20 -23.33 -0.08 -22.22
CA THR A 20 -23.96 0.98 -21.40
C THR A 20 -23.80 0.59 -19.94
N LEU A 21 -23.14 1.42 -19.12
CA LEU A 21 -22.93 1.12 -17.70
C LEU A 21 -24.28 1.19 -16.94
N VAL A 22 -24.76 0.06 -16.42
CA VAL A 22 -26.05 0.00 -15.69
C VAL A 22 -25.88 -0.01 -14.16
N ALA A 23 -24.70 -0.34 -13.63
CA ALA A 23 -24.35 -0.18 -12.20
C ALA A 23 -22.84 -0.36 -11.95
N PRO A 24 -21.99 0.68 -12.10
CA PRO A 24 -20.55 0.54 -11.94
C PRO A 24 -20.18 0.76 -10.46
N GLY A 25 -19.97 -0.31 -9.71
CA GLY A 25 -19.47 -0.19 -8.34
C GLY A 25 -18.87 -1.49 -7.83
N HIS A 26 -17.74 -1.38 -7.11
CA HIS A 26 -17.13 -2.50 -6.41
C HIS A 26 -17.47 -2.43 -4.92
N ALA A 27 -17.54 -3.59 -4.26
CA ALA A 27 -17.61 -3.64 -2.81
C ALA A 27 -16.31 -3.09 -2.21
N VAL A 28 -16.43 -2.14 -1.27
CA VAL A 28 -15.28 -1.58 -0.56
C VAL A 28 -14.91 -2.49 0.61
N HIS A 29 -13.63 -2.81 0.71
CA HIS A 29 -13.03 -3.60 1.77
C HIS A 29 -12.07 -2.73 2.59
N VAL A 30 -12.07 -2.94 3.90
CA VAL A 30 -11.20 -2.22 4.84
C VAL A 30 -10.48 -3.24 5.71
N PHE A 31 -9.16 -3.14 5.73
CA PHE A 31 -8.27 -3.91 6.61
C PHE A 31 -7.72 -2.95 7.67
N VAL A 32 -7.74 -3.39 8.92
CA VAL A 32 -7.16 -2.64 10.05
C VAL A 32 -6.20 -3.54 10.78
N GLY A 33 -4.98 -3.07 10.99
CA GLY A 33 -3.93 -3.78 11.70
C GLY A 33 -3.23 -2.88 12.69
N THR A 34 -2.80 -3.46 13.81
CA THR A 34 -2.07 -2.76 14.87
C THR A 34 -0.95 -3.65 15.38
N VAL A 35 0.19 -3.06 15.70
CA VAL A 35 1.35 -3.74 16.28
C VAL A 35 2.01 -2.84 17.31
N GLU A 36 2.65 -3.48 18.30
CA GLU A 36 3.44 -2.80 19.31
C GLU A 36 4.91 -2.81 18.91
N SER A 37 5.53 -1.63 18.89
CA SER A 37 6.98 -1.48 18.86
C SER A 37 7.51 -1.47 20.28
N ALA A 38 8.66 -2.12 20.49
CA ALA A 38 9.46 -2.00 21.68
C ALA A 38 10.52 -0.91 21.51
N SER A 39 11.05 -0.40 22.62
CA SER A 39 12.22 0.48 22.58
C SER A 39 13.46 -0.33 22.17
N GLY A 40 14.21 0.19 21.19
CA GLY A 40 15.39 -0.47 20.65
C GLY A 40 15.08 -1.50 19.54
N ASP A 41 13.87 -1.48 18.98
CA ASP A 41 13.64 -2.17 17.70
C ASP A 41 14.56 -1.55 16.66
N SER A 42 15.39 -2.39 16.06
CA SER A 42 16.50 -1.97 15.21
C SER A 42 16.02 -1.62 13.80
N THR A 43 16.81 -0.81 13.11
CA THR A 43 16.76 -0.64 11.66
C THR A 43 16.66 -2.01 10.97
N GLY A 44 15.70 -2.16 10.07
CA GLY A 44 15.34 -3.43 9.42
C GLY A 44 14.25 -4.26 10.13
N SER A 45 13.76 -3.82 11.30
CA SER A 45 12.60 -4.46 11.94
C SER A 45 11.35 -4.31 11.08
N THR A 46 10.55 -5.37 10.99
CA THR A 46 9.38 -5.43 10.10
C THR A 46 8.08 -5.57 10.89
N TYR A 47 7.14 -4.69 10.56
CA TYR A 47 5.82 -4.58 11.18
C TYR A 47 4.76 -4.92 10.15
N ARG A 48 4.26 -6.16 10.17
CA ARG A 48 3.25 -6.64 9.19
C ARG A 48 1.85 -6.25 9.64
N LEU A 49 1.16 -5.46 8.85
CA LEU A 49 -0.06 -4.76 9.25
C LEU A 49 -1.32 -5.31 8.59
N ALA A 50 -1.24 -5.82 7.37
CA ALA A 50 -2.35 -6.54 6.74
C ALA A 50 -1.84 -7.52 5.69
N THR A 51 -2.65 -8.54 5.38
CA THR A 51 -2.44 -9.44 4.25
C THR A 51 -3.58 -9.27 3.26
N VAL A 52 -3.25 -9.02 1.99
CA VAL A 52 -4.21 -8.84 0.90
C VAL A 52 -3.95 -9.82 -0.24
N PRO A 53 -4.98 -10.25 -0.97
CA PRO A 53 -4.80 -11.09 -2.15
C PRO A 53 -4.24 -10.28 -3.32
N SER A 54 -3.66 -10.98 -4.30
CA SER A 54 -2.99 -10.37 -5.44
C SER A 54 -3.87 -9.49 -6.32
N ASN A 55 -5.20 -9.68 -6.32
CA ASN A 55 -6.17 -8.89 -7.09
C ASN A 55 -6.78 -7.71 -6.33
N PHE A 56 -6.31 -7.42 -5.12
CA PHE A 56 -6.73 -6.25 -4.37
C PHE A 56 -6.22 -4.97 -5.04
N ILE A 57 -7.06 -3.94 -5.13
CA ILE A 57 -6.72 -2.61 -5.62
C ILE A 57 -6.81 -1.65 -4.43
N PRO A 58 -5.67 -1.17 -3.89
CA PRO A 58 -5.67 -0.23 -2.79
C PRO A 58 -6.12 1.16 -3.28
N THR A 59 -6.99 1.80 -2.51
CA THR A 59 -7.50 3.17 -2.77
C THR A 59 -7.15 4.15 -1.66
N LYS A 60 -6.79 3.65 -0.47
CA LYS A 60 -6.29 4.47 0.64
C LYS A 60 -5.46 3.64 1.61
N LEU A 61 -4.32 4.17 2.02
CA LEU A 61 -3.50 3.63 3.10
C LEU A 61 -3.32 4.74 4.13
N ASP A 62 -3.90 4.58 5.31
CA ASP A 62 -3.73 5.51 6.43
C ASP A 62 -2.87 4.87 7.52
N LEU A 63 -1.90 5.63 8.06
CA LEU A 63 -1.09 5.23 9.20
C LEU A 63 -1.36 6.12 10.43
N ALA A 64 -1.30 5.52 11.61
CA ALA A 64 -1.34 6.22 12.89
C ALA A 64 -0.31 5.59 13.83
N TRP A 65 0.37 6.42 14.63
CA TRP A 65 1.44 5.95 15.50
C TRP A 65 1.63 6.81 16.73
N ASP A 66 2.12 6.19 17.79
CA ASP A 66 2.67 6.89 18.95
C ASP A 66 4.03 7.51 18.64
N ALA A 67 4.49 8.44 19.49
CA ALA A 67 5.82 9.00 19.37
C ALA A 67 6.90 7.94 19.70
N LEU A 68 7.47 7.29 18.68
CA LEU A 68 8.54 6.31 18.83
C LEU A 68 9.92 6.96 19.08
N GLY A 69 9.99 8.29 18.99
CA GLY A 69 11.12 9.11 19.42
C GLY A 69 12.36 9.02 18.52
N GLY A 70 13.39 9.78 18.91
CA GLY A 70 14.67 9.82 18.20
C GLY A 70 14.52 10.26 16.74
N THR A 71 15.14 9.50 15.84
CA THR A 71 15.01 9.67 14.38
C THR A 71 14.20 8.53 13.76
N CYS A 72 13.38 7.83 14.55
CA CYS A 72 12.63 6.67 14.10
C CYS A 72 11.81 7.01 12.84
N ALA A 73 11.94 6.17 11.83
CA ALA A 73 11.27 6.30 10.55
C ALA A 73 11.03 4.91 9.96
N ALA A 74 10.07 4.80 9.05
CA ALA A 74 9.76 3.54 8.38
C ALA A 74 9.42 3.72 6.90
N ASP A 75 9.80 2.74 6.09
CA ASP A 75 9.28 2.56 4.73
C ASP A 75 8.01 1.70 4.78
N VAL A 76 7.04 1.98 3.92
CA VAL A 76 5.80 1.22 3.83
C VAL A 76 5.74 0.53 2.47
N GLY A 77 5.84 -0.80 2.51
CA GLY A 77 6.01 -1.61 1.31
C GLY A 77 5.24 -2.91 1.33
N VAL A 78 5.64 -3.79 0.42
CA VAL A 78 4.99 -5.05 0.09
C VAL A 78 5.95 -6.22 0.19
N TYR A 79 5.53 -7.23 0.94
CA TYR A 79 6.28 -8.47 1.16
C TYR A 79 5.45 -9.66 0.68
N GLU A 80 6.10 -10.72 0.22
CA GLU A 80 5.42 -11.97 -0.13
C GLU A 80 4.99 -12.69 1.17
N SER A 81 3.69 -12.90 1.38
CA SER A 81 3.17 -13.38 2.67
C SER A 81 3.72 -14.75 3.08
N SER A 82 3.93 -15.65 2.11
CA SER A 82 4.34 -17.02 2.38
C SER A 82 5.81 -17.17 2.78
N THR A 83 6.69 -16.32 2.26
CA THR A 83 8.14 -16.40 2.49
C THR A 83 8.65 -15.28 3.39
N GLY A 84 7.91 -14.17 3.52
CA GLY A 84 8.40 -12.96 4.15
C GLY A 84 9.48 -12.24 3.36
N ALA A 85 9.67 -12.57 2.09
CA ALA A 85 10.62 -11.89 1.22
C ALA A 85 10.11 -10.48 0.89
N VAL A 86 11.01 -9.50 0.94
CA VAL A 86 10.76 -8.15 0.44
C VAL A 86 10.50 -8.24 -1.06
N ILE A 87 9.38 -7.68 -1.53
CA ILE A 87 9.16 -7.48 -2.97
C ILE A 87 9.53 -6.05 -3.32
N ASP A 88 8.98 -5.10 -2.56
CA ASP A 88 9.24 -3.68 -2.68
C ASP A 88 9.13 -3.05 -1.28
N ALA A 89 10.19 -2.41 -0.80
CA ALA A 89 10.27 -1.95 0.60
C ALA A 89 9.49 -0.66 0.84
N ASP A 90 9.31 0.15 -0.21
CA ASP A 90 8.82 1.54 -0.16
C ASP A 90 7.75 1.84 -1.22
N GLU A 91 7.04 0.80 -1.71
CA GLU A 91 5.97 0.90 -2.72
C GLU A 91 4.91 1.98 -2.44
N PHE A 92 4.63 2.30 -1.18
CA PHE A 92 3.61 3.32 -0.82
C PHE A 92 4.22 4.59 -0.24
N ALA A 93 5.16 4.45 0.69
CA ALA A 93 5.76 5.55 1.42
C ALA A 93 7.21 5.23 1.80
N SER A 94 8.07 6.25 1.87
CA SER A 94 9.48 6.07 2.22
C SER A 94 9.88 7.03 3.33
N ALA A 95 10.60 6.50 4.32
CA ALA A 95 11.13 7.25 5.45
C ALA A 95 10.08 8.10 6.20
N VAL A 96 8.86 7.57 6.33
CA VAL A 96 7.78 8.18 7.13
C VAL A 96 8.30 8.38 8.54
N SER A 97 8.36 9.63 9.01
CA SER A 97 8.91 9.93 10.33
C SER A 97 7.94 9.51 11.44
N LEU A 98 8.39 8.60 12.29
CA LEU A 98 7.65 8.07 13.44
C LEU A 98 8.12 8.70 14.77
N ALA A 99 9.01 9.71 14.71
CA ALA A 99 9.64 10.32 15.87
C ALA A 99 8.63 11.05 16.78
N SER A 100 7.62 11.69 16.20
CA SER A 100 6.48 12.28 16.92
C SER A 100 5.20 11.54 16.59
N ALA A 101 4.21 11.61 17.48
CA ALA A 101 2.92 10.95 17.27
C ALA A 101 2.21 11.49 16.01
N GLY A 102 1.61 10.58 15.24
CA GLY A 102 0.86 10.87 14.02
C GLY A 102 -0.53 10.22 14.09
N ALA A 103 -1.54 10.89 13.54
CA ALA A 103 -2.92 10.41 13.58
C ALA A 103 -3.53 10.34 12.17
N TRP A 104 -3.64 9.12 11.64
CA TRP A 104 -4.32 8.79 10.38
C TRP A 104 -3.87 9.66 9.20
N THR A 105 -2.57 9.71 8.97
CA THR A 105 -1.97 10.35 7.80
C THR A 105 -2.07 9.42 6.59
N SER A 106 -2.30 9.98 5.41
CA SER A 106 -2.50 9.20 4.18
C SER A 106 -1.17 9.00 3.47
N GLU A 107 -0.75 7.74 3.36
CA GLU A 107 0.59 7.35 2.91
C GLU A 107 0.55 6.54 1.61
N LEU A 108 -0.59 6.45 0.93
CA LEU A 108 -0.71 5.66 -0.30
C LEU A 108 0.16 6.19 -1.45
N GLU A 109 0.42 7.50 -1.45
CA GLU A 109 1.03 8.26 -2.55
C GLU A 109 2.14 9.20 -2.02
N GLU A 110 2.68 8.93 -0.83
CA GLU A 110 3.65 9.83 -0.18
C GLU A 110 5.05 9.70 -0.79
N ALA A 111 5.37 8.55 -1.41
CA ALA A 111 6.64 8.35 -2.06
C ALA A 111 6.67 8.91 -3.50
N GLY A 112 7.83 9.44 -3.91
CA GLY A 112 8.22 9.46 -5.32
C GLY A 112 8.38 8.05 -5.94
N ALA A 113 8.23 6.99 -5.13
CA ALA A 113 8.28 5.57 -5.50
C ALA A 113 6.89 4.96 -5.81
N ALA A 114 5.80 5.51 -5.26
CA ALA A 114 4.44 5.20 -5.70
C ALA A 114 4.19 5.94 -7.01
N ASP A 115 4.71 5.39 -8.11
CA ASP A 115 4.54 5.96 -9.44
C ASP A 115 3.05 6.20 -9.68
N ILE A 116 2.69 7.43 -10.07
CA ILE A 116 1.31 7.84 -10.41
C ILE A 116 0.73 6.89 -11.48
N ALA A 117 1.58 6.25 -12.28
CA ALA A 117 1.18 5.23 -13.24
C ALA A 117 0.56 3.96 -12.60
N LYS A 118 0.86 3.67 -11.33
CA LYS A 118 0.37 2.49 -10.59
C LYS A 118 -0.98 2.70 -9.91
N ILE A 119 -1.55 3.90 -9.97
CA ILE A 119 -2.85 4.20 -9.35
C ILE A 119 -3.95 3.34 -10.00
N GLY A 120 -4.75 2.69 -9.16
CA GLY A 120 -5.85 1.83 -9.60
C GLY A 120 -5.41 0.46 -10.13
N GLN A 121 -4.12 0.16 -10.15
CA GLN A 121 -3.63 -1.18 -10.50
C GLN A 121 -3.83 -2.17 -9.34
N PRO A 122 -4.16 -3.44 -9.65
CA PRO A 122 -4.17 -4.50 -8.65
C PRO A 122 -2.76 -4.81 -8.16
N MET A 123 -2.63 -5.34 -6.94
CA MET A 123 -1.34 -5.63 -6.31
C MET A 123 -0.39 -6.41 -7.23
N TRP A 124 -0.85 -7.43 -7.97
CA TRP A 124 0.02 -8.20 -8.87
C TRP A 124 0.69 -7.32 -9.95
N GLU A 125 -0.03 -6.35 -10.51
CA GLU A 125 0.48 -5.46 -11.55
C GLU A 125 1.42 -4.41 -10.94
N ARG A 126 1.10 -3.91 -9.75
CA ARG A 126 2.01 -3.04 -8.97
C ARG A 126 3.35 -3.71 -8.68
N MET A 127 3.32 -5.03 -8.45
CA MET A 127 4.50 -5.89 -8.26
C MET A 127 5.17 -6.32 -9.59
N GLY A 128 4.77 -5.74 -10.72
CA GLY A 128 5.40 -5.95 -12.03
C GLY A 128 5.07 -7.28 -12.72
N LEU A 129 4.08 -8.03 -12.22
CA LEU A 129 3.59 -9.21 -12.93
C LEU A 129 2.76 -8.76 -14.14
N THR A 130 2.78 -9.56 -15.22
CA THR A 130 2.05 -9.26 -16.46
C THR A 130 0.68 -9.94 -16.54
N ALA A 131 0.39 -10.85 -15.60
CA ALA A 131 -0.90 -11.49 -15.45
C ALA A 131 -1.14 -11.87 -13.98
N GLN A 132 -2.41 -11.97 -13.60
CA GLN A 132 -2.81 -12.44 -12.28
C GLN A 132 -2.31 -13.88 -12.04
N PRO A 133 -1.60 -14.15 -10.94
CA PRO A 133 -1.20 -15.52 -10.58
C PRO A 133 -2.39 -16.45 -10.34
N VAL A 134 -2.28 -17.69 -10.82
CA VAL A 134 -3.23 -18.78 -10.56
C VAL A 134 -2.43 -20.02 -10.12
N PRO A 135 -2.50 -20.46 -8.84
CA PRO A 135 -3.33 -19.91 -7.75
C PRO A 135 -2.90 -18.50 -7.32
N GLY A 136 -3.84 -17.74 -6.77
CA GLY A 136 -3.62 -16.35 -6.34
C GLY A 136 -2.55 -16.24 -5.25
N LYS A 137 -1.70 -15.22 -5.35
CA LYS A 137 -0.71 -14.88 -4.33
C LYS A 137 -1.32 -13.99 -3.23
N SER A 138 -0.65 -13.93 -2.08
CA SER A 138 -0.97 -13.00 -1.01
C SER A 138 0.25 -12.14 -0.70
N TYR A 139 -0.04 -10.89 -0.38
CA TYR A 139 0.95 -9.87 -0.10
C TYR A 139 0.70 -9.27 1.28
N ASP A 140 1.77 -9.10 2.05
CA ASP A 140 1.74 -8.41 3.32
C ASP A 140 2.10 -6.95 3.11
N ILE A 141 1.31 -6.06 3.71
CA ILE A 141 1.66 -4.64 3.84
C ILE A 141 2.47 -4.48 5.10
N VAL A 142 3.68 -3.96 4.94
CA VAL A 142 4.71 -3.99 6.00
C VAL A 142 5.32 -2.61 6.15
N ALA A 143 5.40 -2.13 7.40
CA ALA A 143 6.26 -1.02 7.76
C ALA A 143 7.64 -1.55 8.18
N THR A 144 8.71 -1.10 7.51
CA THR A 144 10.09 -1.52 7.79
C THR A 144 10.85 -0.35 8.37
N LEU A 145 11.39 -0.49 9.59
CA LEU A 145 12.14 0.59 10.23
C LEU A 145 13.40 0.95 9.43
N THR A 146 13.57 2.22 9.10
CA THR A 146 14.78 2.78 8.49
C THR A 146 15.70 3.44 9.51
N ALA A 147 15.21 3.61 10.75
CA ALA A 147 15.96 4.04 11.91
C ALA A 147 15.36 3.43 13.18
N ASP A 148 16.22 3.22 14.19
CA ASP A 148 15.87 2.55 15.44
C ASP A 148 14.74 3.28 16.20
N SER A 149 13.86 2.51 16.85
CA SER A 149 12.87 3.08 17.77
C SER A 149 13.54 3.47 19.09
N ALA A 150 13.29 4.70 19.56
CA ALA A 150 13.80 5.17 20.85
C ALA A 150 12.83 4.88 22.00
N ALA A 151 11.55 4.68 21.70
CA ALA A 151 10.48 4.41 22.65
C ALA A 151 9.60 3.26 22.16
N ALA A 152 8.92 2.59 23.10
CA ALA A 152 7.84 1.68 22.78
C ALA A 152 6.56 2.45 22.45
N GLY A 153 5.69 1.88 21.64
CA GLY A 153 4.42 2.47 21.27
C GLY A 153 3.70 1.68 20.18
N THR A 154 2.49 2.12 19.83
CA THR A 154 1.67 1.42 18.85
C THR A 154 1.85 2.02 17.45
N LEU A 155 1.88 1.16 16.43
CA LEU A 155 1.69 1.52 15.02
C LEU A 155 0.41 0.85 14.51
N ALA A 156 -0.45 1.62 13.85
CA ALA A 156 -1.73 1.18 13.31
C ALA A 156 -1.87 1.57 11.84
N MET A 157 -2.54 0.72 11.06
CA MET A 157 -2.84 0.96 9.66
C MET A 157 -4.30 0.72 9.36
N ARG A 158 -4.84 1.52 8.45
CA ARG A 158 -6.07 1.23 7.73
C ARG A 158 -5.81 1.21 6.23
N LEU A 159 -6.04 0.06 5.60
CA LEU A 159 -5.99 -0.11 4.16
C LEU A 159 -7.41 -0.25 3.62
N THR A 160 -7.78 0.61 2.68
CA THR A 160 -9.09 0.60 2.01
C THR A 160 -8.90 0.32 0.52
N GLY A 161 -9.79 -0.47 -0.06
CA GLY A 161 -9.73 -0.78 -1.48
C GLY A 161 -10.86 -1.70 -1.92
N TYR A 162 -10.71 -2.30 -3.08
CA TYR A 162 -11.68 -3.25 -3.64
C TYR A 162 -10.98 -4.36 -4.42
N TYR A 163 -11.71 -5.41 -4.78
CA TYR A 163 -11.16 -6.48 -5.61
C TYR A 163 -11.42 -6.22 -7.08
N ALA A 164 -10.39 -6.44 -7.90
CA ALA A 164 -10.58 -6.61 -9.34
C ALA A 164 -11.45 -7.84 -9.60
N ASN A 165 -12.39 -7.71 -10.54
CA ASN A 165 -13.30 -8.78 -10.96
C ASN A 165 -12.58 -9.90 -11.71
#